data_AF-A0A399H1D4-F1
#
_entry.id   AF-A0A399H1D4-F1
#
_cell.length_a   1.000
_cell.length_b   1.000
_cell.length_c   1.000
_cell.angle_alpha   90.00
_cell.angle_beta   90.00
_cell.angle_gamma   90.00
#
_symmetry.space_group_name_H-M   'P 1'
#
loop_
_entity.id
_entity.type
_entity.pdbx_description
1 polymer ?
#
loop_
_entity_poly.entity_id
_entity_poly.type
_entity_poly.pdbx_seq_one_letter_code
_entity_poly.pdbx_strand_id
1 'polypeptide(L)' 'MYWEIGHQILRRQAQEGWGTKAVARLATALRTAFPNQRGFSRRNLMYMQQMARTWPEPIVQRF' A
#
# COMPACT_ATOMS: atom_id res chain seq x y z
N MET A 1 -4.46 4.12 -8.66
CA MET A 1 -4.41 2.75 -8.11
C MET A 1 -3.28 2.54 -7.09
N TYR A 2 -1.99 2.55 -7.46
CA TYR A 2 -0.89 2.30 -6.50
C TYR A 2 -0.72 3.39 -5.42
N TRP A 3 -0.90 4.66 -5.80
CA TRP A 3 -0.93 5.76 -4.85
C TRP A 3 -2.00 5.57 -3.77
N GLU A 4 -3.19 5.16 -4.20
CA GLU A 4 -4.35 4.99 -3.33
C GLU A 4 -4.16 3.86 -2.32
N ILE A 5 -3.51 2.76 -2.71
CA ILE A 5 -3.10 1.71 -1.78
C ILE A 5 -2.14 2.27 -0.72
N GLY A 6 -1.14 3.06 -1.13
CA GLY A 6 -0.22 3.73 -0.22
C GLY A 6 -0.93 4.67 0.76
N HIS A 7 -1.87 5.46 0.26
CA HIS A 7 -2.65 6.41 1.04
C HIS A 7 -3.57 5.69 2.05
N GLN A 8 -4.18 4.57 1.65
CA GLN A 8 -4.96 3.72 2.55
C GLN A 8 -4.09 3.10 3.66
N ILE A 9 -2.87 2.66 3.34
CA ILE A 9 -1.91 2.18 4.35
C ILE A 9 -1.59 3.31 5.35
N LEU A 10 -1.29 4.52 4.88
CA LEU A 10 -1.00 5.67 5.75
C LEU A 10 -2.18 6.03 6.65
N ARG A 11 -3.40 6.06 6.11
CA ARG A 11 -4.63 6.30 6.89
C ARG A 11 -4.80 5.28 8.02
N ARG A 12 -4.62 3.98 7.72
CA ARG A 12 -4.74 2.92 8.74
C ARG A 12 -3.60 2.98 9.77
N GLN A 13 -2.41 3.40 9.38
CA GLN A 13 -1.32 3.66 10.32
C GLN A 13 -1.64 4.79 11.29
N ALA A 14 -2.22 5.89 10.78
CA ALA A 14 -2.60 7.04 11.59
C ALA A 14 -3.82 6.75 12.50
N GLN A 15 -4.80 5.99 12.02
CA GLN A 15 -6.06 5.74 12.74
C GLN A 15 -6.00 4.54 13.69
N GLU A 16 -5.28 3.47 13.33
CA GLU A 16 -5.28 2.19 14.06
C GLU A 16 -3.91 1.85 14.66
N GLY A 17 -2.90 2.71 14.50
CA GLY A 17 -1.54 2.45 14.99
C GLY A 17 -0.85 1.28 14.27
N TRP A 18 -1.17 1.04 12.99
CA TRP A 18 -0.58 -0.05 12.23
C TRP A 18 0.96 0.01 12.21
N GLY A 19 1.60 -0.92 12.93
CA GLY A 19 3.05 -1.13 12.86
C GLY A 19 3.49 -1.86 11.59
N THR A 20 4.81 -2.04 11.43
CA THR A 20 5.45 -2.69 10.27
C THR A 20 4.94 -4.11 9.98
N LYS A 21 4.38 -4.79 11.00
CA LYS A 21 3.75 -6.13 10.88
C LYS A 21 2.40 -6.11 10.17
N ALA A 22 1.64 -5.01 10.26
CA ALA A 22 0.33 -4.90 9.62
C ALA A 22 0.46 -4.86 8.09
N VAL A 23 1.45 -4.10 7.58
CA VAL A 23 1.77 -4.05 6.14
C VAL A 23 2.21 -5.43 5.63
N ALA A 24 2.95 -6.20 6.44
CA ALA A 24 3.33 -7.56 6.09
C ALA A 24 2.12 -8.50 5.99
N ARG A 25 1.18 -8.43 6.95
CA ARG A 25 -0.07 -9.20 6.92
C ARG A 25 -0.94 -8.83 5.71
N LEU A 26 -1.04 -7.53 5.40
CA LEU A 26 -1.76 -7.05 4.22
C LEU A 26 -1.13 -7.60 2.93
N ALA A 27 0.20 -7.58 2.81
CA ALA A 27 0.90 -8.14 1.66
C ALA A 27 0.58 -9.64 1.48
N THR A 28 0.61 -10.41 2.56
CA THR A 28 0.25 -11.84 2.52
C THR A 28 -1.21 -12.02 2.10
N ALA A 29 -2.14 -11.29 2.70
CA ALA A 29 -3.56 -11.39 2.39
C ALA A 29 -3.85 -11.05 0.91
N LEU A 30 -3.24 -9.98 0.37
CA LEU A 30 -3.42 -9.60 -1.03
C LEU A 30 -2.81 -10.63 -1.99
N ARG A 31 -1.65 -11.21 -1.65
CA ARG A 31 -1.06 -12.29 -2.46
C ARG A 31 -1.90 -13.57 -2.45
N THR A 32 -2.52 -13.90 -1.32
CA THR A 32 -3.42 -15.05 -1.20
C THR A 32 -4.73 -14.82 -1.95
N ALA A 33 -5.31 -13.63 -1.85
CA ALA A 33 -6.55 -13.28 -2.55
C ALA A 33 -6.36 -13.11 -4.07
N PHE A 34 -5.18 -12.66 -4.50
CA PHE A 34 -4.86 -12.38 -5.91
C PHE A 34 -3.54 -13.05 -6.34
N PRO A 35 -3.47 -14.39 -6.37
CA PRO A 35 -2.22 -15.12 -6.61
C PRO A 35 -1.62 -14.86 -8.01
N ASN A 36 -2.47 -14.51 -8.99
CA ASN A 36 -2.05 -14.23 -10.37
C ASN A 36 -1.64 -12.76 -10.57
N GLN A 37 -1.85 -11.88 -9.59
CA GLN A 37 -1.48 -10.47 -9.70
C GLN A 37 -0.09 -10.22 -9.10
N ARG A 38 0.78 -9.61 -9.92
CA ARG A 38 2.07 -9.10 -9.46
C ARG A 38 1.85 -7.73 -8.81
N GLY A 39 2.74 -7.34 -7.89
CA GLY A 39 2.73 -5.99 -7.32
C GLY A 39 2.39 -5.91 -5.84
N PHE A 40 1.89 -6.99 -5.21
CA PHE A 40 1.53 -7.02 -3.78
C PHE A 40 2.63 -7.62 -2.88
N SER A 41 3.89 -7.48 -3.27
CA SER A 41 4.98 -7.80 -2.34
C SER A 41 5.02 -6.78 -1.20
N ARG A 42 5.50 -7.18 -0.01
CA ARG A 42 5.71 -6.25 1.12
C ARG A 42 6.52 -5.03 0.72
N ARG A 43 7.56 -5.22 -0.10
CA ARG A 43 8.43 -4.14 -0.58
C ARG A 43 7.67 -3.17 -1.48
N ASN A 44 6.83 -3.68 -2.38
CA ASN A 44 6.00 -2.82 -3.23
C ASN A 44 4.98 -2.03 -2.42
N LEU A 45 4.36 -2.63 -1.40
CA LEU A 45 3.45 -1.88 -0.51
C LEU A 45 4.18 -0.77 0.26
N MET A 46 5.42 -1.01 0.70
CA MET A 46 6.24 0.04 1.32
C MET A 46 6.58 1.16 0.32
N TYR A 47 6.87 0.82 -0.94
CA TYR A 47 7.06 1.84 -1.98
C TYR A 47 5.79 2.65 -2.25
N MET A 48 4.62 2.00 -2.31
CA MET A 48 3.34 2.68 -2.46
C MET A 48 3.07 3.62 -1.28
N GLN A 49 3.33 3.16 -0.06
CA GLN A 49 3.23 3.98 1.17
C GLN A 49 4.19 5.17 1.11
N GLN A 50 5.45 4.95 0.76
CA GLN A 50 6.44 6.01 0.66
C GLN A 50 6.06 7.03 -0.42
N MET A 51 5.59 6.55 -1.58
CA MET A 51 5.09 7.38 -2.66
C MET A 51 3.91 8.25 -2.19
N ALA A 52 2.90 7.67 -1.54
CA ALA A 52 1.78 8.43 -1.02
C ALA A 52 2.17 9.43 0.09
N ARG A 53 3.24 9.14 0.83
CA ARG A 53 3.79 10.05 1.84
C ARG A 53 4.53 11.23 1.22
N THR A 54 5.26 10.98 0.13
CA THR A 54 6.04 12.00 -0.58
C THR A 54 5.14 12.91 -1.43
N TRP A 55 4.09 12.35 -2.03
CA TRP A 55 3.11 13.10 -2.83
C TRP A 55 1.72 12.97 -2.18
N PRO A 56 1.30 13.96 -1.37
CA PRO A 56 0.02 13.90 -0.66
C PRO A 56 -1.21 14.09 -1.56
N GLU A 57 -1.02 14.53 -2.81
CA GLU A 57 -2.09 14.60 -3.81
C GLU A 57 -2.10 13.36 -4.70
N PRO A 58 -3.30 12.89 -5.16
CA PRO A 58 -3.39 11.76 -6.06
C PRO A 58 -2.61 12.02 -7.34
N ILE A 59 -1.59 11.21 -7.61
CA ILE A 59 -0.96 11.20 -8.93
C ILE A 59 -1.97 10.56 -9.87
N VAL A 60 -2.68 11.40 -10.63
CA VAL A 60 -3.54 10.94 -11.72
C VAL A 60 -2.62 10.35 -12.77
N GLN A 61 -2.42 9.03 -12.73
CA GLN A 61 -1.85 8.31 -13.88
C GLN A 61 -2.89 8.37 -14.99
N ARG A 62 -2.83 9.41 -15.83
CA ARG A 62 -3.44 9.41 -17.15
C ARG A 62 -2.68 8.35 -17.96
N PHE A 63 -3.38 7.27 -18.29
CA PHE A 63 -3.00 6.38 -19.38
C PHE A 63 -3.38 7.02 -20.71
#